data_AF-A0A0F9JMA9-F1
#
_entry.id   AF-A0A0F9JMA9-F1
#
_cell.length_a   1.000
_cell.length_b   1.000
_cell.length_c   1.000
_cell.angle_alpha   90.00
_cell.angle_beta   90.00
_cell.angle_gamma   90.00
#
_symmetry.space_group_name_H-M   'P 1'
#
loop_
_entity.id
_entity.type
_entity.pdbx_description
1 polymer ?
#
loop_
_entity_poly.entity_id
_entity_poly.type
_entity_poly.pdbx_seq_one_letter_code
_entity_poly.pdbx_strand_id
1 'polypeptide(L)'
;MNHSTSSRDKSKSPGRHLGYRLENEVGLNPAQSKVTIDIFAQHLSNYCSDRRQPGEIIHTAVSIDEPPGKPIKHCKVVPVRLTYFHEDDPNVIREEGTVVARAIRLLRFCREAYEQKALFSHEDLSLLLCIDVSTVKE
;
A
#
# COMPACT_ATOMS: atom_id res chain seq x y z
N MET A 1 12.72 -15.85 42.63
CA MET A 1 12.22 -16.36 41.33
C MET A 1 12.37 -15.26 40.27
N ASN A 2 13.49 -15.33 39.55
CA ASN A 2 13.87 -14.85 38.21
C ASN A 2 13.12 -13.66 37.56
N HIS A 3 13.38 -12.42 37.98
CA HIS A 3 13.05 -11.19 37.22
C HIS A 3 14.22 -10.63 36.37
N SER A 4 15.45 -11.15 36.51
CA SER A 4 16.64 -10.56 35.85
C SER A 4 16.89 -10.98 34.38
N THR A 5 16.17 -11.98 33.86
CA THR A 5 16.45 -12.52 32.51
C THR A 5 15.74 -11.75 31.40
N SER A 6 14.57 -11.15 31.68
CA SER A 6 13.70 -10.49 30.69
C SER A 6 14.28 -9.19 30.11
N SER A 7 15.08 -8.45 30.88
CA SER A 7 15.68 -7.18 30.43
C SER A 7 16.90 -7.37 29.51
N ARG A 8 17.63 -8.49 29.63
CA ARG A 8 18.76 -8.83 28.75
C ARG A 8 18.35 -9.30 27.35
N ASP A 9 17.13 -9.81 27.22
CA ASP A 9 16.63 -10.31 25.95
C ASP A 9 16.29 -9.17 24.98
N LYS A 10 15.70 -8.07 25.52
CA LYS A 10 15.36 -6.87 24.73
C LYS A 10 16.58 -6.18 24.10
N SER A 11 17.77 -6.31 24.70
CA SER A 11 18.99 -5.66 24.19
C SER A 11 19.55 -6.32 22.93
N LYS A 12 19.13 -7.56 22.62
CA LYS A 12 19.51 -8.29 21.39
C LYS A 12 18.38 -8.38 20.37
N SER A 13 17.31 -7.60 20.54
CA SER A 13 16.20 -7.60 19.59
C SER A 13 16.60 -7.08 18.21
N PRO A 14 15.96 -7.56 17.12
CA PRO A 14 16.18 -7.02 15.77
C PRO A 14 15.97 -5.50 15.69
N GLY A 15 14.97 -4.97 16.42
CA GLY A 15 14.73 -3.54 16.53
C GLY A 15 15.89 -2.79 17.20
N ARG A 16 16.51 -3.36 18.25
CA ARG A 16 17.69 -2.74 18.88
C ARG A 16 18.90 -2.75 17.94
N HIS A 17 19.11 -3.82 17.19
CA HIS A 17 20.17 -3.88 16.18
C HIS A 17 19.99 -2.79 15.12
N LEU A 18 18.79 -2.67 14.54
CA LEU A 18 18.50 -1.61 13.56
C LEU A 18 18.67 -0.22 14.18
N GLY A 19 18.19 -0.01 15.41
CA GLY A 19 18.34 1.26 16.10
C GLY A 19 19.78 1.65 16.38
N TYR A 20 20.64 0.69 16.73
CA TYR A 20 22.08 0.92 16.87
C TYR A 20 22.69 1.41 15.55
N ARG A 21 22.33 0.79 14.42
CA ARG A 21 22.84 1.20 13.10
C ARG A 21 22.36 2.60 12.73
N LEU A 22 21.08 2.92 12.96
CA LEU A 22 20.55 4.27 12.73
C LEU A 22 21.25 5.33 13.58
N GLU A 23 21.58 5.00 14.83
CA GLU A 23 22.27 5.91 15.75
C GLU A 23 23.75 6.11 15.37
N ASN A 24 24.46 5.03 15.02
CA ASN A 24 25.93 5.05 14.88
C ASN A 24 26.42 5.15 13.43
N GLU A 25 25.69 4.61 12.46
CA GLU A 25 26.04 4.68 11.02
C GLU A 25 25.40 5.89 10.34
N VAL A 26 24.16 6.25 10.71
CA VAL A 26 23.41 7.38 10.08
C VAL A 26 23.49 8.66 10.92
N GLY A 27 23.72 8.56 12.23
CA GLY A 27 23.81 9.70 13.13
C GLY A 27 22.45 10.22 13.65
N LEU A 28 21.40 9.39 13.61
CA LEU A 28 20.10 9.75 14.17
C LEU A 28 20.17 9.74 15.71
N ASN A 29 19.44 10.66 16.35
CA ASN A 29 19.27 10.58 17.81
C ASN A 29 18.32 9.42 18.20
N PRO A 30 18.30 8.99 19.48
CA PRO A 30 17.48 7.84 19.91
C PRO A 30 15.98 8.00 19.63
N ALA A 31 15.45 9.22 19.68
CA ALA A 31 14.03 9.46 19.38
C ALA A 31 13.74 9.33 17.88
N GLN A 32 14.59 9.89 17.03
CA GLN A 32 14.51 9.74 15.57
C GLN A 32 14.64 8.27 15.17
N SER A 33 15.64 7.57 15.72
CA SER A 33 15.88 6.14 15.47
C SER A 33 14.63 5.29 15.76
N LYS A 34 13.97 5.52 16.90
CA LYS A 34 12.74 4.83 17.25
C LYS A 34 11.61 5.10 16.25
N VAL A 35 11.34 6.37 15.92
CA VAL A 35 10.30 6.75 14.96
C VAL A 35 10.59 6.18 13.57
N THR A 36 11.85 6.20 13.14
CA THR A 36 12.26 5.61 11.87
C THR A 36 11.98 4.12 11.83
N ILE A 37 12.32 3.37 12.88
CA ILE A 37 12.00 1.94 12.95
C ILE A 37 10.49 1.71 12.84
N ASP A 38 9.68 2.50 13.54
CA ASP A 38 8.22 2.38 13.50
C ASP A 38 7.68 2.67 12.08
N ILE A 39 8.18 3.70 11.40
CA ILE A 39 7.84 4.01 10.00
C ILE A 39 8.22 2.86 9.07
N PHE A 40 9.43 2.32 9.21
CA PHE A 40 9.89 1.18 8.40
C PHE A 40 9.04 -0.07 8.64
N ALA A 41 8.72 -0.38 9.89
CA ALA A 41 7.87 -1.51 10.24
C ALA A 41 6.46 -1.35 9.64
N GLN A 42 5.87 -0.15 9.72
CA GLN A 42 4.59 0.15 9.09
C GLN A 42 4.66 0.02 7.56
N HIS A 43 5.73 0.53 6.94
CA HIS A 43 5.93 0.41 5.51
C HIS A 43 6.00 -1.05 5.06
N LEU A 44 6.83 -1.87 5.72
CA LEU A 44 6.94 -3.30 5.43
C LEU A 44 5.60 -4.02 5.66
N SER A 45 4.87 -3.68 6.72
CA SER A 45 3.55 -4.25 6.98
C SER A 45 2.54 -3.88 5.88
N ASN A 46 2.65 -2.71 5.26
CA ASN A 46 1.68 -2.29 4.24
C ASN A 46 1.96 -2.91 2.87
N TYR A 47 3.24 -3.08 2.49
CA TYR A 47 3.62 -3.54 1.15
C TYR A 47 4.01 -5.02 1.11
N CYS A 48 4.60 -5.53 2.19
CA CYS A 48 5.18 -6.87 2.27
C CYS A 48 4.41 -7.80 3.21
N SER A 49 3.17 -7.49 3.62
CA SER A 49 2.43 -8.40 4.50
C SER A 49 2.14 -9.74 3.83
N ASP A 50 2.34 -10.83 4.58
CA ASP A 50 1.89 -12.18 4.23
C ASP A 50 0.36 -12.34 4.22
N ARG A 51 -0.38 -11.29 4.60
CA ARG A 51 -1.85 -11.26 4.63
C ARG A 51 -2.50 -11.07 3.27
N ARG A 52 -1.72 -10.91 2.21
CA ARG A 52 -2.25 -10.76 0.84
C ARG A 52 -2.84 -12.06 0.34
N GLN A 53 -4.08 -12.01 -0.16
CA GLN A 53 -4.69 -13.16 -0.80
C GLN A 53 -4.15 -13.34 -2.23
N PRO A 54 -4.18 -14.55 -2.78
CA PRO A 54 -3.90 -14.77 -4.20
C PRO A 54 -4.79 -13.86 -5.06
N GLY A 55 -4.20 -13.24 -6.09
CA GLY A 55 -4.91 -12.32 -6.96
C GLY A 55 -4.97 -10.87 -6.48
N GLU A 56 -4.50 -10.58 -5.25
CA GLU A 56 -4.40 -9.21 -4.74
C GLU A 56 -3.05 -8.54 -5.06
N ILE A 57 -3.10 -7.23 -5.30
CA ILE A 57 -1.91 -6.37 -5.42
C ILE A 57 -1.97 -5.21 -4.42
N ILE A 58 -0.83 -4.57 -4.17
CA ILE A 58 -0.77 -3.28 -3.49
C ILE A 58 -0.45 -2.21 -4.54
N HIS A 59 -1.30 -1.19 -4.63
CA HIS A 59 -1.08 -0.01 -5.46
C HIS A 59 -1.10 1.24 -4.58
N THR A 60 -0.30 2.24 -4.91
CA THR A 60 -0.19 3.47 -4.11
C THR A 60 -0.98 4.58 -4.78
N ALA A 61 -1.87 5.23 -4.05
CA ALA A 61 -2.77 6.25 -4.60
C ALA A 61 -2.88 7.48 -3.68
N VAL A 62 -3.45 8.57 -4.21
CA VAL A 62 -3.58 9.82 -3.47
C VAL A 62 -4.59 9.66 -2.33
N SER A 63 -4.24 10.14 -1.14
CA SER A 63 -5.13 10.16 0.03
C SER A 63 -6.36 11.00 -0.25
N ILE A 64 -7.56 10.54 0.15
CA ILE A 64 -8.81 11.29 -0.02
C ILE A 64 -8.81 12.64 0.72
N ASP A 65 -8.01 12.74 1.78
CA ASP A 65 -7.85 13.95 2.59
C ASP A 65 -6.97 15.04 1.93
N GLU A 66 -6.40 14.79 0.73
CA GLU A 66 -5.57 15.79 0.04
C GLU A 66 -6.44 16.88 -0.63
N PRO A 67 -6.10 18.16 -0.44
CA PRO A 67 -6.83 19.26 -1.06
C PRO A 67 -6.56 19.33 -2.58
N PRO A 68 -7.50 19.90 -3.35
CA PRO A 68 -7.30 20.13 -4.78
C PRO A 68 -6.18 21.14 -5.06
N GLY A 69 -5.57 21.06 -6.25
CA GLY A 69 -4.60 22.04 -6.74
C GLY A 69 -3.14 21.80 -6.32
N LYS A 70 -2.87 20.75 -5.54
CA LYS A 70 -1.51 20.35 -5.17
C LYS A 70 -0.90 19.46 -6.26
N PRO A 71 0.36 19.69 -6.69
CA PRO A 71 1.03 18.77 -7.59
C PRO A 71 1.12 17.36 -6.97
N ILE A 72 0.83 16.32 -7.75
CA ILE A 72 0.79 14.91 -7.30
C ILE A 72 2.06 14.51 -6.53
N LYS A 73 3.24 14.97 -6.97
CA LYS A 73 4.54 14.74 -6.31
C LYS A 73 4.62 15.21 -4.85
N HIS A 74 3.69 16.05 -4.42
CA HIS A 74 3.61 16.57 -3.06
C HIS A 74 2.39 16.05 -2.30
N CYS A 75 1.46 15.36 -2.96
CA CYS A 75 0.30 14.77 -2.30
C CYS A 75 0.73 13.64 -1.37
N LYS A 76 0.08 13.55 -0.21
CA LYS A 76 0.12 12.34 0.62
C LYS A 76 -0.47 11.20 -0.19
N VAL A 77 0.29 10.13 -0.27
CA VAL A 77 -0.14 8.89 -0.89
C VAL A 77 -0.28 7.79 0.16
N VAL A 78 -1.17 6.86 -0.09
CA VAL A 78 -1.46 5.72 0.78
C VAL A 78 -1.47 4.42 -0.04
N PRO A 79 -1.00 3.30 0.54
CA PRO A 79 -1.12 2.00 -0.09
C PRO A 79 -2.57 1.52 -0.05
N VAL A 80 -3.01 0.92 -1.15
CA VAL A 80 -4.33 0.35 -1.35
C VAL A 80 -4.16 -1.11 -1.78
N ARG A 81 -4.84 -2.01 -1.08
CA ARG A 81 -4.98 -3.41 -1.47
C ARG A 81 -6.09 -3.54 -2.51
N LEU A 82 -5.77 -4.09 -3.66
CA LEU A 82 -6.71 -4.27 -4.76
C LEU A 82 -6.90 -5.73 -5.10
N THR A 83 -8.15 -6.13 -5.34
CA THR A 83 -8.50 -7.45 -5.89
C THR A 83 -8.33 -7.43 -7.41
N TYR A 84 -7.08 -7.61 -7.86
CA TYR A 84 -6.72 -7.50 -9.27
C TYR A 84 -7.32 -8.63 -10.10
N PHE A 85 -7.21 -9.86 -9.61
CA PHE A 85 -7.84 -11.04 -10.18
C PHE A 85 -8.95 -11.54 -9.25
N HIS A 86 -10.20 -11.31 -9.65
CA HIS A 86 -11.35 -11.89 -8.97
C HIS A 86 -11.73 -13.21 -9.63
N GLU A 87 -12.18 -14.19 -8.84
CA GLU A 87 -12.49 -15.54 -9.31
C GLU A 87 -13.59 -15.59 -10.38
N ASP A 88 -14.54 -14.65 -10.32
CA ASP A 88 -15.62 -14.52 -11.31
C ASP A 88 -15.24 -13.78 -12.59
N ASP A 89 -14.08 -13.11 -12.65
CA ASP A 89 -13.69 -12.32 -13.84
C ASP A 89 -13.71 -13.17 -15.14
N PRO A 90 -13.24 -14.44 -15.17
CA PRO A 90 -13.32 -15.29 -16.36
C PRO A 90 -14.75 -15.60 -16.81
N ASN A 91 -15.69 -15.77 -15.88
CA ASN A 91 -17.10 -16.04 -16.19
C ASN A 91 -17.73 -14.82 -16.86
N VAL A 92 -17.51 -13.64 -16.29
CA VAL A 92 -17.96 -12.36 -16.86
C VAL A 92 -17.37 -12.14 -18.25
N ILE A 93 -16.06 -12.40 -18.44
CA ILE A 93 -15.43 -12.27 -19.76
C ILE A 93 -16.08 -13.21 -20.79
N ARG A 94 -16.40 -14.44 -20.39
CA ARG A 94 -17.01 -15.43 -21.28
C ARG A 94 -18.45 -15.08 -21.66
N GLU A 95 -19.21 -14.53 -20.72
CA GLU A 95 -20.66 -14.31 -20.87
C GLU A 95 -20.99 -12.92 -21.42
N GLU A 96 -20.25 -11.89 -20.97
CA GLU A 96 -20.54 -10.48 -21.24
C GLU A 96 -19.42 -9.77 -22.03
N GLY A 97 -18.29 -10.45 -22.23
CA GLY A 97 -17.14 -9.91 -22.95
C GLY A 97 -16.22 -9.01 -22.11
N THR A 98 -15.09 -8.63 -22.72
CA THR A 98 -14.01 -7.90 -22.03
C THR A 98 -14.35 -6.46 -21.68
N VAL A 99 -15.29 -5.83 -22.40
CA VAL A 99 -15.74 -4.46 -22.12
C VAL A 99 -16.49 -4.40 -20.79
N VAL A 100 -17.47 -5.29 -20.60
CA VAL A 100 -18.23 -5.38 -19.35
C VAL A 100 -17.34 -5.80 -18.19
N ALA A 101 -16.46 -6.80 -18.40
CA ALA A 101 -15.49 -7.21 -17.39
C ALA A 101 -14.56 -6.06 -16.94
N ARG A 102 -14.13 -5.20 -17.88
CA ARG A 102 -13.32 -4.03 -17.56
C ARG A 102 -14.09 -3.01 -16.71
N ALA A 103 -15.35 -2.73 -17.04
CA ALA A 103 -16.17 -1.81 -16.26
C ALA A 103 -16.41 -2.31 -14.82
N ILE A 104 -16.65 -3.62 -14.66
CA ILE A 104 -16.76 -4.25 -13.34
C ILE A 104 -15.45 -4.13 -12.56
N ARG A 105 -14.31 -4.40 -13.20
CA ARG A 105 -12.99 -4.26 -12.56
C ARG A 105 -12.68 -2.82 -12.17
N LEU A 106 -12.99 -1.85 -13.04
CA LEU A 106 -12.84 -0.42 -12.76
C LEU A 106 -13.64 -0.03 -11.50
N LEU A 107 -14.92 -0.40 -11.44
CA LEU A 107 -15.77 -0.11 -10.29
C LEU A 107 -15.23 -0.77 -9.00
N ARG A 108 -14.77 -2.01 -9.09
CA ARG A 108 -14.13 -2.73 -7.98
C ARG A 108 -12.92 -1.96 -7.45
N PHE A 109 -12.00 -1.57 -8.32
CA PHE A 109 -10.80 -0.81 -7.93
C PHE A 109 -11.13 0.52 -7.29
N CYS A 110 -12.02 1.31 -7.90
CA CYS A 110 -12.42 2.61 -7.35
C CYS A 110 -13.07 2.46 -5.96
N ARG A 111 -13.90 1.43 -5.78
CA ARG A 111 -14.54 1.14 -4.49
C ARG A 111 -13.51 0.75 -3.42
N GLU A 112 -12.63 -0.20 -3.73
CA GLU A 112 -11.59 -0.67 -2.80
C GLU A 112 -10.65 0.46 -2.39
N ALA A 113 -10.28 1.35 -3.32
CA ALA A 113 -9.50 2.54 -3.02
C ALA A 113 -10.25 3.50 -2.10
N TYR A 114 -11.51 3.81 -2.42
CA TYR A 114 -12.32 4.72 -1.63
C TYR A 114 -12.50 4.22 -0.19
N GLU A 115 -12.80 2.93 -0.02
CA GLU A 115 -12.92 2.28 1.29
C GLU A 115 -11.61 2.36 2.09
N GLN A 116 -10.46 2.37 1.41
CA GLN A 116 -9.11 2.52 1.97
C GLN A 116 -8.60 3.97 2.00
N LYS A 117 -9.49 4.96 1.87
CA LYS A 117 -9.18 6.40 1.96
C LYS A 117 -8.21 6.90 0.87
N ALA A 118 -8.33 6.34 -0.32
CA ALA A 118 -7.54 6.72 -1.49
C ALA A 118 -8.42 7.02 -2.71
N LEU A 119 -7.87 7.78 -3.64
CA LEU A 119 -8.47 8.11 -4.94
C LEU A 119 -7.45 7.84 -6.05
N PHE A 120 -7.90 7.19 -7.11
CA PHE A 120 -7.10 6.98 -8.32
C PHE A 120 -7.22 8.16 -9.28
N SER A 121 -6.10 8.53 -9.87
CA SER A 121 -6.06 9.36 -11.07
C SER A 121 -6.48 8.54 -12.30
N HIS A 122 -6.75 9.22 -13.42
CA HIS A 122 -7.02 8.51 -14.68
C HIS A 122 -5.79 7.72 -15.16
N GLU A 123 -4.59 8.23 -14.86
CA GLU A 123 -3.32 7.59 -15.16
C GLU A 123 -3.14 6.28 -14.35
N ASP A 124 -3.52 6.28 -13.07
CA ASP A 124 -3.49 5.06 -12.24
C ASP A 124 -4.42 4.00 -12.83
N LEU A 125 -5.65 4.39 -13.19
CA LEU A 125 -6.64 3.47 -13.76
C LEU A 125 -6.23 2.96 -15.14
N SER A 126 -5.65 3.81 -15.98
CA SER A 126 -5.09 3.44 -17.27
C SER A 126 -4.01 2.36 -17.13
N LEU A 127 -3.10 2.54 -16.16
CA LEU A 127 -2.06 1.56 -15.86
C LEU A 127 -2.66 0.26 -15.31
N LEU A 128 -3.57 0.34 -14.33
CA LEU A 128 -4.20 -0.82 -13.69
C LEU A 128 -5.07 -1.64 -14.64
N LEU A 129 -5.67 -1.01 -15.66
CA LEU A 129 -6.54 -1.68 -16.62
C LEU A 129 -5.87 -1.96 -17.96
N CYS A 130 -4.61 -1.53 -18.13
CA CYS A 130 -3.84 -1.62 -19.38
C CYS A 130 -4.59 -1.05 -20.60
N ILE A 131 -5.17 0.14 -20.45
CA ILE A 131 -5.88 0.88 -21.51
C ILE A 131 -5.34 2.29 -21.63
N ASP A 132 -5.63 2.96 -22.74
CA ASP A 132 -5.29 4.38 -22.89
C ASP A 132 -6.08 5.25 -21.90
N VAL A 133 -5.47 6.35 -21.46
CA VAL A 133 -6.10 7.31 -20.55
C VAL A 133 -7.38 7.91 -21.15
N SER A 134 -7.46 8.06 -22.47
CA SER A 134 -8.68 8.50 -23.16
C SER A 134 -9.86 7.55 -22.92
N THR A 135 -9.62 6.24 -22.98
CA THR A 135 -10.64 5.20 -22.73
C THR A 135 -11.13 5.19 -21.28
N VAL A 136 -10.35 5.70 -20.33
CA VAL A 136 -10.79 5.86 -18.92
C VAL A 136 -11.75 7.05 -18.77
N LYS A 137 -11.64 8.07 -19.64
CA LYS A 137 -12.41 9.31 -19.57
C LYS A 137 -13.75 9.24 -20.31
N GLU A 138 -13.90 8.28 -21.21
CA GLU A 138 -15.15 7.99 -21.95
C GLU A 138 -16.18 7.31 -21.05
#